data_AF-A0A7J7L0D0-F1
#
_entry.id   AF-A0A7J7L0D0-F1
#
_cell.length_a   1.000
_cell.length_b   1.000
_cell.length_c   1.000
_cell.angle_alpha   90.00
_cell.angle_beta   90.00
_cell.angle_gamma   90.00
#
_symmetry.space_group_name_H-M   'P 1'
#
loop_
_entity.id
_entity.type
_entity.pdbx_description
1 polymer ?
#
loop_
_entity_poly.entity_id
_entity_poly.type
_entity_poly.pdbx_seq_one_letter_code
_entity_poly.pdbx_strand_id
1 'polypeptide(L)'
;MVTPPSSILTYLHSLSQTPHRLRKRFLATWTPDQELNQVRLRSGADMKRKLNWYDLIALGVGGMLGVGVFVTTGPVALHISGPAVFISYIIAGISALLSSMCYTEFSVEIPVAGGAFSYLRVTFGMIT
;
A
#
# COMPACT_ATOMS: atom_id res chain seq x y z
N MET A 1 -37.12 -20.26 -27.94
CA MET A 1 -36.71 -19.83 -29.29
C MET A 1 -37.05 -18.35 -29.47
N VAL A 2 -36.12 -17.45 -29.15
CA VAL A 2 -36.07 -16.08 -29.72
C VAL A 2 -34.58 -15.75 -29.86
N THR A 3 -34.14 -15.56 -31.09
CA THR A 3 -32.79 -15.17 -31.49
C THR A 3 -32.54 -13.70 -31.18
N PRO A 4 -31.30 -13.29 -30.85
CA PRO A 4 -30.87 -11.92 -31.14
C PRO A 4 -29.68 -11.93 -32.12
N PRO A 5 -29.88 -11.50 -33.37
CA PRO A 5 -28.78 -11.03 -34.20
C PRO A 5 -28.50 -9.57 -33.82
N SER A 6 -27.25 -9.26 -33.42
CA SER A 6 -26.62 -7.91 -33.37
C SER A 6 -25.82 -7.56 -32.10
N SER A 7 -25.35 -8.54 -31.32
CA SER A 7 -24.45 -8.31 -30.17
C SER A 7 -23.19 -7.48 -30.52
N ILE A 8 -22.74 -7.53 -31.77
CA ILE A 8 -21.55 -6.81 -32.25
C ILE A 8 -21.83 -5.31 -32.46
N LEU A 9 -23.03 -4.96 -32.96
CA LEU A 9 -23.39 -3.56 -33.22
C LEU A 9 -23.67 -2.80 -31.92
N THR A 10 -24.32 -3.44 -30.95
CA THR A 10 -24.54 -2.86 -29.61
C THR A 10 -23.24 -2.75 -28.81
N TYR A 11 -22.32 -3.70 -29.00
CA TYR A 11 -20.96 -3.65 -28.42
C TYR A 11 -20.09 -2.56 -29.07
N LEU A 12 -20.16 -2.41 -30.40
CA LEU A 12 -19.48 -1.32 -31.12
C LEU A 12 -20.01 0.07 -30.73
N HIS A 13 -21.31 0.20 -30.53
CA HIS A 13 -21.91 1.44 -30.03
C HIS A 13 -21.48 1.73 -28.58
N SER A 14 -21.33 0.70 -27.73
CA SER A 14 -20.79 0.86 -26.38
C SER A 14 -19.30 1.22 -26.38
N LEU A 15 -18.49 0.63 -27.28
CA LEU A 15 -17.08 0.99 -27.47
C LEU A 15 -16.90 2.43 -27.99
N SER A 16 -17.84 2.91 -28.79
CA SER A 16 -17.85 4.29 -29.31
C SER A 16 -18.11 5.34 -28.22
N GLN A 17 -18.71 4.96 -27.08
CA GLN A 17 -18.91 5.83 -25.92
C GLN A 17 -17.74 5.80 -24.91
N THR A 18 -16.82 4.83 -25.04
CA THR A 18 -15.63 4.68 -24.19
C THR A 18 -14.51 5.73 -24.37
N PRO A 19 -14.27 6.37 -25.55
CA PRO A 19 -13.10 7.24 -25.71
C PRO A 19 -13.21 8.51 -24.86
N HIS A 20 -14.42 8.99 -24.60
CA HIS A 20 -14.62 10.19 -23.79
C HIS A 20 -14.37 9.94 -22.28
N ARG A 21 -14.62 8.72 -21.80
CA ARG A 21 -14.31 8.31 -20.41
C ARG A 21 -12.81 8.07 -20.22
N LEU A 22 -12.13 7.52 -21.23
CA LEU A 22 -10.68 7.37 -21.25
C LEU A 22 -9.96 8.72 -21.30
N ARG A 23 -10.45 9.69 -22.09
CA ARG A 23 -9.87 11.03 -22.16
C ARG A 23 -9.95 11.79 -20.83
N LYS A 24 -11.03 11.58 -20.06
CA LYS A 24 -11.14 12.11 -18.68
C LYS A 24 -10.25 11.36 -17.69
N ARG A 25 -10.06 10.04 -17.84
CA ARG A 25 -9.13 9.25 -17.03
C ARG A 25 -7.67 9.64 -17.27
N PHE A 26 -7.29 9.83 -18.53
CA PHE A 26 -5.98 10.36 -18.89
C PHE A 26 -5.76 11.76 -18.34
N LEU A 27 -6.77 12.62 -18.35
CA LEU A 27 -6.71 13.96 -17.75
C LEU A 27 -6.72 13.94 -16.21
N ALA A 28 -7.32 12.92 -15.58
CA ALA A 28 -7.29 12.73 -14.12
C ALA A 28 -5.93 12.24 -13.61
N THR A 29 -5.14 11.55 -14.44
CA THR A 29 -3.74 11.20 -14.12
C THR A 29 -2.85 12.44 -13.92
N TRP A 30 -3.23 13.61 -14.46
CA TRP A 30 -2.45 14.85 -14.34
C TRP A 30 -2.82 15.73 -13.14
N THR A 31 -3.80 15.34 -12.32
CA THR A 31 -4.17 16.07 -11.08
C THR A 31 -3.78 15.33 -9.78
N PRO A 32 -2.58 14.73 -9.65
CA PRO A 32 -2.21 13.99 -8.45
C PRO A 32 -2.16 14.90 -7.20
N ASP A 33 -1.77 16.17 -7.35
CA ASP A 33 -1.69 17.11 -6.22
C ASP A 33 -3.07 17.46 -5.63
N GLN A 34 -4.12 17.56 -6.47
CA GLN A 34 -5.47 17.89 -6.02
C GLN A 34 -6.15 16.69 -5.34
N GLU A 35 -5.98 15.48 -5.88
CA GLU A 35 -6.45 14.24 -5.27
C GLU A 35 -5.73 13.97 -3.94
N LEU A 36 -4.40 14.16 -3.89
CA LEU A 36 -3.62 13.98 -2.65
C LEU A 36 -4.08 14.96 -1.56
N ASN A 37 -4.33 16.22 -1.93
CA ASN A 37 -4.80 17.23 -0.98
C ASN A 37 -6.24 16.92 -0.52
N GLN A 38 -7.11 16.42 -1.39
CA GLN A 38 -8.45 15.95 -0.99
C GLN A 38 -8.42 14.71 -0.09
N VAL A 39 -7.55 13.73 -0.37
CA VAL A 39 -7.35 12.55 0.49
C VAL A 39 -6.77 12.97 1.83
N ARG A 40 -5.81 13.89 1.86
CA ARG A 40 -5.26 14.47 3.10
C ARG A 40 -6.35 15.18 3.92
N LEU A 41 -7.22 15.96 3.29
CA LEU A 41 -8.36 16.62 3.95
C LEU A 41 -9.41 15.63 4.46
N ARG A 42 -9.64 14.50 3.76
CA ARG A 42 -10.59 13.45 4.17
C ARG A 42 -10.04 12.50 5.24
N SER A 43 -8.75 12.19 5.22
CA SER A 43 -8.10 11.30 6.21
C SER A 43 -7.93 11.96 7.59
N GLY A 44 -8.24 13.24 7.71
CA GLY A 44 -8.18 13.99 8.97
C GLY A 44 -7.61 15.38 8.73
N ALA A 45 -8.47 16.33 8.40
CA ALA A 45 -8.13 17.74 8.50
C ALA A 45 -7.77 18.05 9.98
N ASP A 46 -6.53 18.50 10.18
CA ASP A 46 -6.01 19.04 11.45
C ASP A 46 -5.88 18.04 12.63
N MET A 47 -5.26 16.87 12.40
CA MET A 47 -4.71 16.12 13.53
C MET A 47 -3.50 16.86 14.12
N LYS A 48 -3.64 17.37 15.35
CA LYS A 48 -2.51 17.95 16.10
C LYS A 48 -1.40 16.90 16.21
N ARG A 49 -0.22 17.22 15.68
CA ARG A 49 0.97 16.36 15.72
C ARG A 49 1.47 16.23 17.16
N LYS A 50 0.89 15.29 17.91
CA LYS A 50 1.18 15.00 19.32
C LYS A 50 2.21 13.88 19.49
N LEU A 51 2.40 13.07 18.45
CA LEU A 51 3.31 11.94 18.49
C LEU A 51 4.74 12.43 18.28
N ASN A 52 5.59 12.22 19.28
CA ASN A 52 7.00 12.52 19.16
C ASN A 52 7.72 11.37 18.44
N TRP A 53 8.97 11.60 18.02
CA TRP A 53 9.74 10.59 17.28
C TRP A 53 9.95 9.30 18.10
N TYR A 54 10.12 9.42 19.42
CA TYR A 54 10.22 8.28 20.33
C TYR A 54 8.95 7.43 20.35
N ASP A 55 7.78 8.08 20.39
CA ASP A 55 6.49 7.38 20.41
C ASP A 55 6.25 6.66 19.07
N LEU A 56 6.70 7.24 17.96
CA LEU A 56 6.62 6.61 16.64
C LEU A 56 7.51 5.37 16.55
N ILE A 57 8.74 5.43 17.09
CA ILE A 57 9.62 4.25 17.17
C ILE A 57 9.00 3.18 18.08
N ALA A 58 8.47 3.57 19.24
CA ALA A 58 7.83 2.64 20.16
C ALA A 58 6.62 1.94 19.53
N LEU A 59 5.79 2.67 18.77
CA LEU A 59 4.68 2.09 18.00
C LEU A 59 5.17 1.13 16.92
N GLY A 60 6.25 1.47 16.21
CA GLY A 60 6.85 0.61 15.19
C GLY A 60 7.37 -0.70 15.79
N VAL A 61 8.17 -0.62 16.85
CA VAL A 61 8.73 -1.80 17.54
C VAL A 61 7.63 -2.65 18.16
N GLY A 62 6.63 -2.03 18.80
CA GLY A 62 5.47 -2.73 19.36
C GLY A 62 4.63 -3.46 18.30
N GLY A 63 4.54 -2.91 17.09
CA GLY A 63 3.87 -3.57 15.97
C GLY A 63 4.67 -4.74 15.36
N MET A 64 6.00 -4.68 15.40
CA MET A 64 6.87 -5.75 14.86
C MET A 64 7.03 -6.93 15.83
N LEU A 65 7.13 -6.66 17.14
CA LEU A 65 7.32 -7.68 18.18
C LEU A 65 5.99 -8.34 18.56
N GLY A 66 5.50 -9.25 17.72
CA GLY A 66 4.29 -10.05 17.98
C GLY A 66 4.56 -11.45 18.55
N VAL A 67 3.49 -12.22 18.75
CA VAL A 67 3.53 -13.63 19.20
C VAL A 67 4.42 -14.50 18.29
N GLY A 68 4.52 -14.14 17.00
CA GLY A 68 5.26 -14.89 15.99
C GLY A 68 6.75 -15.12 16.33
N VAL A 69 7.43 -14.15 16.95
CA VAL A 69 8.84 -14.31 17.31
C VAL A 69 9.01 -15.34 18.44
N PHE A 70 8.11 -15.35 19.42
CA PHE A 70 8.18 -16.27 20.55
C PHE A 70 7.82 -17.71 20.15
N VAL A 71 6.90 -17.88 19.21
CA VAL A 71 6.46 -19.21 18.76
C VAL A 71 7.45 -19.83 17.77
N THR A 72 8.05 -19.04 16.88
CA THR A 72 8.92 -19.58 15.81
C THR A 72 10.36 -19.81 16.27
N THR A 73 10.88 -19.02 17.22
CA THR A 73 12.28 -19.14 17.66
C THR A 73 12.59 -20.50 18.31
N GLY A 74 11.67 -21.06 19.10
CA GLY A 74 11.86 -22.33 19.81
C GLY A 74 12.12 -23.52 18.87
N PRO A 75 11.20 -23.82 17.92
CA PRO A 75 11.39 -24.89 16.94
C PRO A 75 12.61 -24.67 16.02
N VAL A 76 12.88 -23.42 15.60
CA VAL A 76 14.01 -23.08 14.73
C VAL A 76 15.35 -23.31 15.44
N ALA A 77 15.45 -22.95 16.72
CA ALA A 77 16.65 -23.19 17.51
C ALA A 77 16.91 -24.68 17.77
N LEU A 78 15.84 -25.46 18.02
CA LEU A 78 15.96 -26.88 18.33
C LEU A 78 16.28 -27.74 17.10
N HIS A 79 15.66 -27.48 15.95
CA HIS A 79 15.71 -28.37 14.79
C HIS A 79 16.62 -27.91 13.64
N ILE A 80 16.91 -26.61 13.54
CA ILE A 80 17.50 -26.06 12.31
C ILE A 80 18.92 -25.53 12.52
N SER A 81 19.17 -24.70 13.55
CA SER A 81 20.41 -23.91 13.58
C SER A 81 21.24 -23.98 14.87
N GLY A 82 20.74 -24.51 16.00
CA GLY A 82 21.53 -24.56 17.23
C GLY A 82 22.10 -23.17 17.61
N PRO A 83 23.38 -23.02 18.02
CA PRO A 83 23.97 -21.70 18.31
C PRO A 83 24.03 -20.74 17.11
N ALA A 84 23.89 -21.23 15.87
CA ALA A 84 24.00 -20.43 14.65
C ALA A 84 22.72 -19.65 14.30
N VAL A 85 21.61 -19.83 15.05
CA VAL A 85 20.36 -19.06 14.88
C VAL A 85 20.61 -17.55 14.86
N PHE A 86 21.55 -17.08 15.69
CA PHE A 86 21.92 -15.67 15.77
C PHE A 86 22.44 -15.13 14.42
N ILE A 87 23.25 -15.91 13.71
CA ILE A 87 23.80 -15.51 12.39
C ILE A 87 22.66 -15.42 11.36
N SER A 88 21.72 -16.36 11.38
CA SER A 88 20.54 -16.32 10.51
C SER A 88 19.66 -15.08 10.77
N TYR A 89 19.46 -14.70 12.03
CA TYR A 89 18.73 -13.48 12.38
C TYR A 89 19.45 -12.21 11.92
N ILE A 90 20.79 -12.16 11.98
CA ILE A 90 21.55 -11.02 11.46
C ILE A 90 21.34 -10.87 9.95
N ILE A 91 21.45 -11.97 9.19
CA ILE A 91 21.27 -11.94 7.73
C ILE A 91 19.82 -11.54 7.37
N ALA A 92 18.83 -12.10 8.08
CA ALA A 92 17.43 -11.71 7.90
C ALA A 92 17.19 -10.23 8.26
N GLY A 93 17.83 -9.73 9.32
CA GLY A 93 17.78 -8.33 9.72
C GLY A 93 18.34 -7.39 8.65
N ILE A 94 19.48 -7.73 8.05
CA ILE A 94 20.06 -6.95 6.94
C ILE A 94 19.08 -6.90 5.76
N SER A 95 18.49 -8.03 5.38
CA SER A 95 17.49 -8.08 4.31
C SER A 95 16.27 -7.20 4.62
N ALA A 96 15.77 -7.25 5.86
CA ALA A 96 14.65 -6.42 6.30
C ALA A 96 14.98 -4.92 6.30
N LEU A 97 16.22 -4.54 6.65
CA LEU A 97 16.68 -3.15 6.59
C LEU A 97 16.66 -2.61 5.15
N LEU A 98 17.12 -3.40 4.18
CA LEU A 98 17.06 -3.02 2.76
C LEU A 98 15.61 -2.82 2.31
N SER A 99 14.69 -3.71 2.69
CA SER A 99 13.26 -3.55 2.40
C SER A 99 12.66 -2.31 3.06
N SER A 100 13.07 -2.00 4.29
CA SER A 100 12.63 -0.81 5.02
C SER A 100 13.10 0.49 4.36
N MET A 101 14.29 0.53 3.78
CA MET A 101 14.77 1.71 3.04
C MET A 101 13.86 2.00 1.84
N CYS A 102 13.53 0.96 1.06
CA CYS A 102 12.60 1.09 -0.06
C CYS A 102 11.20 1.58 0.40
N TYR A 103 10.70 1.06 1.51
CA TYR A 103 9.41 1.52 2.04
C TYR A 103 9.45 2.96 2.57
N THR A 104 10.62 3.41 3.06
CA THR A 104 10.82 4.77 3.54
C THR A 104 10.80 5.78 2.39
N GLU A 105 11.47 5.47 1.28
CA GLU A 105 11.47 6.32 0.07
C GLU A 105 10.04 6.60 -0.40
N PHE A 106 9.23 5.55 -0.44
CA PHE A 106 7.82 5.67 -0.82
C PHE A 106 6.98 6.42 0.25
N SER A 107 7.25 6.21 1.54
CA SER A 107 6.55 6.92 2.62
C SER A 107 6.83 8.43 2.62
N VAL A 108 7.99 8.86 2.11
CA VAL A 108 8.33 10.28 1.94
C VAL A 108 7.61 10.91 0.75
N GLU A 109 7.41 10.15 -0.33
CA GLU A 109 6.73 10.64 -1.54
C GLU A 109 5.23 10.92 -1.30
N ILE A 110 4.58 10.17 -0.40
CA ILE A 110 3.13 10.29 -0.15
C ILE A 110 2.83 10.47 1.36
N PRO A 111 3.00 11.69 1.90
CA PRO A 111 2.84 11.98 3.33
C PRO A 111 1.36 12.14 3.72
N VAL A 112 0.56 11.08 3.60
CA VAL A 112 -0.86 11.04 3.98
C VAL A 112 -1.10 9.99 5.07
N ALA A 113 -2.02 10.29 5.99
CA ALA A 113 -2.46 9.36 7.02
C ALA A 113 -3.32 8.26 6.39
N GLY A 114 -2.66 7.19 5.96
CA GLY A 114 -3.26 5.99 5.40
C GLY A 114 -2.18 5.29 4.58
N GLY A 115 -1.80 4.07 4.96
CA GLY A 115 -0.70 3.33 4.34
C GLY A 115 -0.96 2.92 2.89
N ALA A 116 -0.63 1.69 2.52
CA ALA A 116 -0.77 1.19 1.14
C ALA A 116 -2.14 1.46 0.48
N PHE A 117 -3.21 1.56 1.28
CA PHE A 117 -4.55 1.91 0.81
C PHE A 117 -4.68 3.32 0.20
N SER A 118 -3.92 4.30 0.69
CA SER A 118 -3.95 5.65 0.09
C SER A 118 -3.30 5.66 -1.28
N TYR A 119 -2.21 4.91 -1.45
CA TYR A 119 -1.57 4.77 -2.75
C TYR A 119 -2.47 4.06 -3.75
N LEU A 120 -3.08 2.95 -3.35
CA LEU A 120 -4.01 2.23 -4.21
C LEU A 120 -5.18 3.12 -4.65
N ARG A 121 -5.69 4.00 -3.77
CA ARG A 121 -6.74 4.97 -4.13
C ARG A 121 -6.25 6.02 -5.13
N VAL A 122 -5.04 6.54 -4.95
CA VAL A 122 -4.45 7.55 -5.87
C VAL A 122 -4.15 6.93 -7.24
N THR A 123 -3.59 5.72 -7.27
CA THR A 123 -3.17 5.06 -8.53
C THR A 123 -4.33 4.46 -9.30
N PHE A 124 -5.25 3.73 -8.64
CA PHE A 124 -6.35 3.07 -9.34
C PHE A 124 -7.55 3.99 -9.55
N GLY A 125 -7.59 5.13 -8.86
CA GLY A 125 -8.80 5.92 -8.70
C GLY A 125 -9.88 5.09 -8.02
N MET A 126 -10.91 5.74 -7.51
CA MET A 126 -12.14 5.05 -7.10
C MET A 126 -12.69 4.28 -8.31
N ILE A 127 -12.42 2.97 -8.38
CA ILE A 127 -13.13 2.05 -9.27
C ILE A 127 -14.47 1.72 -8.62
N THR A 128 -15.38 2.71 -8.61
CA THR A 128 -16.81 2.55 -8.42
C THR A 128 -17.51 3.70 -9.14
#